data_AF-A0A6I4ZBI9-F1
#
_entry.id   AF-A0A6I4ZBI9-F1
#
_cell.length_a   1.000
_cell.length_b   1.000
_cell.length_c   1.000
_cell.angle_alpha   90.00
_cell.angle_beta   90.00
_cell.angle_gamma   90.00
#
_symmetry.space_group_name_H-M   'P 1'
#
loop_
_entity.id
_entity.type
_entity.pdbx_description
1 polymer ?
#
loop_
_entity_poly.entity_id
_entity_poly.type
_entity_poly.pdbx_seq_one_letter_code
_entity_poly.pdbx_strand_id
1 'polypeptide(L)'
;MADELKIWALGDGGEVQAVAGVASVKLEDLLEETLVRRPEMLESGLHLVGRQTPTEGGPLDLLGVDAGGRLVVYELKREKLTREAVTQCIDYASALDTMTPEELAAFIAEHSGDGGIDKIEEFEEWYQESFAENELDDLLPPRLVLVGLGVDERAERMARFLSEGGIDISVLTFYGFQHEGGTLLARQVEVERSAAPLAGQRTNQSAAERRLALEKRLAERGHTDLFEDIANTLHTLLPNPTQKRGSYGINFGLPSHGGRRRFCHLWVGEAGPQVAWYPTTNWDESVLPTLKSEAAKNGWTALKDDGGYVLDIVDAKEWEERRESLVRFIEAAREAWNPTPQSGSGNFHERVWSYVRDVPSGTVVTYGQVAKELGSPEAAQAVGNAMRALPNETDVPWHRVVTAEGHLGAPESLDEQRERLKGEGVNVTDDDRVELATYQSRE
;
A
#
# COMPACT_ATOMS: atom_id res chain seq x y z
N MET A 1 22.20 30.69 -4.86
CA MET A 1 21.93 31.97 -4.16
C MET A 1 20.55 31.79 -3.55
N ALA A 2 20.42 31.84 -2.23
CA ALA A 2 19.10 31.77 -1.62
C ALA A 2 18.36 33.07 -1.98
N ASP A 3 17.22 32.96 -2.66
CA ASP A 3 16.37 34.11 -2.91
C ASP A 3 15.85 34.62 -1.56
N GLU A 4 16.30 35.80 -1.16
CA GLU A 4 15.90 36.43 0.10
C GLU A 4 14.50 37.05 -0.09
N LEU A 5 13.46 36.37 0.39
CA LEU A 5 12.08 36.88 0.32
C LEU A 5 11.95 38.16 1.17
N LYS A 6 11.46 39.23 0.57
CA LYS A 6 11.26 40.55 1.21
C LYS A 6 9.83 41.03 0.99
N ILE A 7 9.25 41.62 2.03
CA ILE A 7 7.92 42.25 1.99
C ILE A 7 8.06 43.74 2.27
N TRP A 8 7.27 44.55 1.56
CA TRP A 8 7.13 45.98 1.82
C TRP A 8 5.66 46.30 2.09
N ALA A 9 5.40 47.14 3.09
CA ALA A 9 4.09 47.73 3.35
C ALA A 9 3.96 49.03 2.53
N LEU A 10 2.83 49.19 1.84
CA LEU A 10 2.50 50.39 1.07
C LEU A 10 1.38 51.16 1.79
N GLY A 11 1.67 52.38 2.23
CA GLY A 11 0.66 53.27 2.80
C GLY A 11 -0.16 53.99 1.72
N ASP A 12 -1.38 54.42 2.06
CA ASP A 12 -2.31 55.12 1.14
C ASP A 12 -1.72 56.40 0.52
N GLY A 13 -0.69 56.98 1.12
CA GLY A 13 0.06 58.14 0.61
C GLY A 13 1.23 57.82 -0.33
N GLY A 14 1.47 56.55 -0.67
CA GLY A 14 2.58 56.11 -1.52
C GLY A 14 3.91 55.90 -0.77
N GLU A 15 3.90 55.95 0.56
CA GLU A 15 5.05 55.60 1.39
C GLU A 15 5.28 54.08 1.37
N VAL A 16 6.54 53.67 1.18
CA VAL A 16 6.97 52.27 1.11
C VAL A 16 7.91 51.98 2.26
N GLN A 17 7.55 51.03 3.12
CA GLN A 17 8.38 50.61 4.26
C GLN A 17 8.68 49.12 4.18
N ALA A 18 9.95 48.75 4.30
CA ALA A 18 10.34 47.33 4.40
C ALA A 18 9.82 46.72 5.70
N VAL A 19 9.17 45.56 5.60
CA VAL A 19 8.66 44.81 6.74
C VAL A 19 9.78 43.91 7.26
N ALA A 20 10.08 44.00 8.55
CA ALA A 20 11.17 43.23 9.16
C ALA A 20 10.80 41.75 9.27
N GLY A 21 11.75 40.86 8.97
CA GLY A 21 11.58 39.42 9.21
C GLY A 21 11.45 39.10 10.70
N VAL A 22 10.70 38.06 11.01
CA VAL A 22 10.60 37.48 12.36
C VAL A 22 11.74 36.48 12.56
N ALA A 23 12.34 36.46 13.75
CA ALA A 23 13.36 35.47 14.10
C ALA A 23 12.79 34.04 14.02
N SER A 24 13.55 33.08 13.45
CA SER A 24 13.10 31.70 13.22
C SER A 24 12.49 31.07 14.47
N VAL A 25 13.14 31.20 15.62
CA VAL A 25 12.70 30.66 16.92
C VAL A 25 11.28 31.10 17.32
N LYS A 26 10.85 32.32 16.97
CA LYS A 26 9.48 32.77 17.27
C LYS A 26 8.44 32.23 16.30
N LEU A 27 8.87 31.92 15.07
CA LEU A 27 8.03 31.40 14.01
C LEU A 27 7.80 29.90 14.16
N GLU A 28 8.79 29.19 14.71
CA GLU A 28 8.78 27.76 15.00
C GLU A 28 7.60 27.33 15.88
N ASP A 29 7.37 28.02 16.99
CA ASP A 29 6.26 27.74 17.91
C ASP A 29 4.89 28.10 17.31
N LEU A 30 4.86 29.07 16.40
CA LEU A 30 3.63 29.50 15.73
C LEU A 30 3.24 28.57 14.59
N LEU A 31 4.19 28.00 13.86
CA LEU A 31 3.92 27.34 12.59
C LEU A 31 3.08 26.07 12.78
N GLU A 32 3.54 25.14 13.61
CA GLU A 32 2.90 23.84 13.77
C GLU A 32 1.45 24.00 14.28
N GLU A 33 1.25 24.75 15.37
CA GLU A 33 -0.09 24.98 15.92
C GLU A 33 -1.00 25.76 14.96
N THR A 34 -0.45 26.73 14.21
CA THR A 34 -1.24 27.49 13.24
C THR A 34 -1.66 26.61 12.08
N LEU A 35 -0.77 25.77 11.55
CA LEU A 35 -1.07 24.87 10.44
C LEU A 35 -2.12 23.82 10.83
N VAL A 36 -2.14 23.36 12.08
CA VAL A 36 -3.21 22.49 12.58
C VAL A 36 -4.55 23.22 12.66
N ARG A 37 -4.56 24.47 13.14
CA ARG A 37 -5.80 25.28 13.25
C ARG A 37 -6.30 25.86 11.93
N ARG A 38 -5.41 25.96 10.94
CA ARG A 38 -5.61 26.59 9.63
C ARG A 38 -4.96 25.75 8.53
N PRO A 39 -5.40 24.49 8.32
CA PRO A 39 -4.82 23.59 7.31
C PRO A 39 -4.94 24.15 5.88
N GLU A 40 -5.86 25.09 5.63
CA GLU A 40 -5.99 25.82 4.37
C GLU A 40 -4.71 26.59 3.98
N MET A 41 -3.82 26.87 4.93
CA MET A 41 -2.50 27.46 4.65
C MET A 41 -1.58 26.49 3.90
N LEU A 42 -1.76 25.18 4.06
CA LEU A 42 -1.08 24.14 3.28
C LEU A 42 -1.80 23.95 1.96
N GLU A 43 -3.09 23.63 2.01
CA GLU A 43 -3.92 23.40 0.84
C GLU A 43 -5.40 23.60 1.14
N SER A 44 -6.14 24.16 0.18
CA SER A 44 -7.59 24.33 0.29
C SER A 44 -8.30 22.98 0.29
N GLY A 45 -9.22 22.79 1.24
CA GLY A 45 -10.00 21.55 1.37
C GLY A 45 -9.23 20.38 2.00
N LEU A 46 -8.10 20.67 2.64
CA LEU A 46 -7.35 19.69 3.42
C LEU A 46 -8.09 19.38 4.74
N HIS A 47 -8.36 18.09 4.97
CA HIS A 47 -8.82 17.57 6.24
C HIS A 47 -7.65 16.90 6.96
N LEU A 48 -7.30 17.36 8.16
CA LEU A 48 -6.30 16.67 8.98
C LEU A 48 -6.94 15.47 9.65
N VAL A 49 -6.25 14.34 9.61
CA VAL A 49 -6.73 13.05 10.15
C VAL A 49 -5.74 12.40 11.10
N GLY A 50 -4.53 12.96 11.25
CA GLY A 50 -3.55 12.53 12.25
C GLY A 50 -2.49 13.60 12.53
N ARG A 51 -1.94 13.58 13.75
CA ARG A 51 -0.83 14.45 14.20
C ARG A 51 0.11 13.67 15.10
N GLN A 52 1.41 13.92 14.95
CA GLN A 52 2.48 13.26 15.72
C GLN A 52 2.30 11.74 15.79
N THR A 53 1.86 11.17 14.68
CA THR A 53 1.41 9.79 14.62
C THR A 53 2.63 8.86 14.72
N PRO A 54 2.76 8.02 15.76
CA PRO A 54 3.90 7.14 15.93
C PRO A 54 4.01 6.16 14.77
N THR A 55 5.21 5.99 14.21
CA THR A 55 5.52 4.91 13.27
C THR A 55 6.89 4.29 13.57
N GLU A 56 7.24 3.21 12.86
CA GLU A 56 8.54 2.56 12.95
C GLU A 56 9.73 3.49 12.61
N GLY A 57 9.51 4.53 11.80
CA GLY A 57 10.51 5.52 11.36
C GLY A 57 10.62 6.79 12.22
N GLY A 58 9.74 6.95 13.21
CA GLY A 58 9.58 8.16 14.03
C GLY A 58 8.12 8.63 14.08
N PRO A 59 7.81 9.77 14.72
CA PRO A 59 6.48 10.36 14.68
C PRO A 59 6.25 11.15 13.40
N LEU A 60 5.19 10.83 12.65
CA LEU A 60 4.72 11.61 11.51
C LEU A 60 4.11 12.91 12.01
N ASP A 61 4.57 14.05 11.51
CA ASP A 61 4.10 15.35 12.03
C ASP A 61 2.61 15.58 11.76
N LEU A 62 2.16 15.50 10.50
CA LEU A 62 0.73 15.57 10.17
C LEU A 62 0.36 14.60 9.04
N LEU A 63 -0.83 14.02 9.17
CA LEU A 63 -1.51 13.25 8.12
C LEU A 63 -2.80 13.95 7.76
N GLY A 64 -3.08 14.08 6.47
CA GLY A 64 -4.32 14.66 5.98
C GLY A 64 -4.88 13.95 4.76
N VAL A 65 -6.10 14.33 4.41
CA VAL A 65 -6.82 13.94 3.19
C VAL A 65 -7.10 15.21 2.41
N ASP A 66 -6.60 15.31 1.17
CA ASP A 66 -6.84 16.48 0.33
C ASP A 66 -8.28 16.51 -0.21
N ALA A 67 -8.63 17.61 -0.89
CA ALA A 67 -9.97 17.81 -1.45
C ALA A 67 -10.39 16.72 -2.46
N GLY A 68 -9.45 15.95 -3.01
CA GLY A 68 -9.71 14.83 -3.91
C GLY A 68 -9.80 13.48 -3.21
N GLY A 69 -9.71 13.45 -1.87
CA GLY A 69 -9.69 12.23 -1.07
C GLY A 69 -8.33 11.55 -1.00
N ARG A 70 -7.26 12.15 -1.52
CA ARG A 70 -5.94 11.52 -1.47
C ARG A 70 -5.25 11.77 -0.15
N LEU A 71 -4.59 10.74 0.39
CA LEU A 71 -3.74 10.90 1.57
C LEU A 71 -2.56 11.82 1.28
N VAL A 72 -2.24 12.67 2.25
CA VAL A 72 -1.10 13.59 2.21
C VAL A 72 -0.33 13.49 3.50
N VAL A 73 0.94 13.15 3.37
CA VAL A 73 1.93 13.06 4.45
C VAL A 73 2.66 14.40 4.52
N TYR A 74 2.61 15.05 5.67
CA TYR A 74 3.36 16.27 5.92
C TYR A 74 4.46 16.03 6.93
N GLU A 75 5.69 16.35 6.52
CA GLU A 75 6.85 16.39 7.40
C GLU A 75 7.16 17.86 7.73
N LEU A 76 7.06 18.24 8.99
CA LEU A 76 7.22 19.61 9.47
C LEU A 76 8.54 19.73 10.24
N LYS A 77 9.46 20.56 9.73
CA LYS A 77 10.65 20.96 10.48
C LYS A 77 10.55 22.40 10.94
N ARG A 78 10.80 22.61 12.22
CA ARG A 78 10.93 23.93 12.85
C ARG A 78 12.10 24.70 12.25
N GLU A 79 13.17 24.01 11.86
CA GLU A 79 14.32 24.61 11.21
C GLU A 79 14.31 24.41 9.69
N LYS A 80 15.48 24.63 9.09
CA LYS A 80 15.74 24.34 7.69
C LYS A 80 15.58 22.84 7.41
N LEU A 81 14.81 22.49 6.38
CA LEU A 81 14.64 21.13 5.91
C LEU A 81 15.98 20.54 5.44
N THR A 82 16.30 19.35 5.94
CA THR A 82 17.49 18.57 5.57
C THR A 82 17.08 17.28 4.86
N ARG A 83 18.06 16.50 4.39
CA ARG A 83 17.80 15.20 3.74
C ARG A 83 17.00 14.24 4.63
N GLU A 84 17.15 14.34 5.95
CA GLU A 84 16.45 13.50 6.91
C GLU A 84 14.94 13.68 6.80
N ALA A 85 14.45 14.90 6.55
CA ALA A 85 13.02 15.16 6.34
C ALA A 85 12.49 14.45 5.08
N VAL A 86 13.28 14.41 4.00
CA VAL A 86 12.91 13.66 2.78
C VAL A 86 12.81 12.18 3.09
N THR A 87 13.80 11.62 3.80
CA THR A 87 13.84 10.19 4.16
C THR A 87 12.67 9.81 5.06
N GLN A 88 12.40 10.61 6.10
CA GLN A 88 11.28 10.39 7.01
C GLN A 88 9.94 10.39 6.26
N CYS A 89 9.71 11.40 5.41
CA CYS A 89 8.48 11.50 4.64
C CYS A 89 8.25 10.29 3.71
N ILE A 90 9.32 9.78 3.06
CA ILE A 90 9.25 8.58 2.21
C ILE A 90 8.93 7.33 3.02
N ASP A 91 9.55 7.18 4.19
CA ASP A 91 9.33 6.02 5.07
C ASP A 91 7.86 5.96 5.52
N TYR A 92 7.29 7.10 5.93
CA TYR A 92 5.87 7.20 6.27
C TYR A 92 4.94 6.88 5.11
N ALA A 93 5.21 7.47 3.94
CA ALA A 93 4.40 7.21 2.76
C ALA A 93 4.44 5.72 2.37
N SER A 94 5.59 5.07 2.53
CA SER A 94 5.74 3.63 2.30
C SER A 94 4.95 2.79 3.29
N ALA A 95 4.92 3.16 4.58
CA ALA A 95 4.15 2.43 5.58
C ALA A 95 2.64 2.50 5.28
N LEU A 96 2.13 3.71 5.01
CA LEU A 96 0.72 3.92 4.67
C LEU A 96 0.30 3.22 3.38
N ASP A 97 1.16 3.19 2.35
CA ASP A 97 0.89 2.52 1.07
C ASP A 97 0.78 0.98 1.21
N THR A 98 1.35 0.40 2.27
CA THR A 98 1.30 -1.04 2.54
C THR A 98 0.13 -1.49 3.40
N MET A 99 -0.60 -0.56 4.04
CA MET A 99 -1.72 -0.87 4.91
C MET A 99 -2.96 -1.29 4.11
N THR A 100 -3.73 -2.24 4.63
CA THR A 100 -5.09 -2.48 4.12
C THR A 100 -6.03 -1.33 4.50
N PRO A 101 -7.20 -1.18 3.84
CA PRO A 101 -8.19 -0.18 4.24
C PRO A 101 -8.59 -0.26 5.72
N GLU A 102 -8.72 -1.47 6.25
CA GLU A 102 -9.08 -1.71 7.64
C GLU A 102 -7.95 -1.29 8.59
N GLU A 103 -6.70 -1.61 8.24
CA GLU A 103 -5.52 -1.19 9.00
C GLU A 103 -5.37 0.33 8.98
N LEU A 104 -5.56 0.96 7.82
CA LEU A 104 -5.53 2.42 7.66
C LEU A 104 -6.65 3.09 8.46
N ALA A 105 -7.86 2.54 8.42
CA ALA A 105 -9.00 3.06 9.18
C ALA A 105 -8.77 2.94 10.68
N ALA A 106 -8.28 1.79 11.15
CA ALA A 106 -7.91 1.59 12.56
C ALA A 106 -6.79 2.55 12.98
N PHE A 107 -5.76 2.71 12.15
CA PHE A 107 -4.65 3.62 12.38
C PHE A 107 -5.13 5.07 12.51
N ILE A 108 -5.99 5.56 11.61
CA ILE A 108 -6.55 6.91 11.70
C ILE A 108 -7.51 7.05 12.89
N ALA A 109 -8.30 6.01 13.18
CA ALA A 109 -9.18 6.02 14.33
C ALA A 109 -8.41 6.10 15.65
N GLU A 110 -7.25 5.45 15.75
CA GLU A 110 -6.40 5.53 16.93
C GLU A 110 -5.73 6.91 17.07
N HIS A 111 -5.25 7.47 15.96
CA HIS A 111 -4.36 8.64 15.97
C HIS A 111 -5.03 9.98 15.61
N SER A 112 -6.34 9.98 15.33
CA SER A 112 -7.16 11.19 15.24
C SER A 112 -7.66 11.66 16.62
N GLY A 113 -8.15 12.89 16.70
CA GLY A 113 -8.72 13.46 17.93
C GLY A 113 -7.73 14.02 18.95
N ASP A 114 -6.44 14.03 18.62
CA ASP A 114 -5.40 14.64 19.46
C ASP A 114 -4.83 15.92 18.82
N GLY A 115 -4.26 16.78 19.66
CA GLY A 115 -3.50 17.95 19.23
C GLY A 115 -4.30 18.98 18.41
N GLY A 116 -5.62 19.04 18.57
CA GLY A 116 -6.48 20.01 17.87
C GLY A 116 -7.03 19.53 16.52
N ILE A 117 -6.87 18.24 16.21
CA ILE A 117 -7.55 17.57 15.09
C ILE A 117 -8.86 16.93 15.62
N ASP A 118 -9.90 16.94 14.80
CA ASP A 118 -11.18 16.30 15.14
C ASP A 118 -11.02 14.78 15.27
N LYS A 119 -11.78 14.17 16.19
CA LYS A 119 -11.79 12.71 16.34
C LYS A 119 -12.58 12.09 15.21
N ILE A 120 -12.01 11.05 14.60
CA ILE A 120 -12.68 10.24 13.59
C ILE A 120 -12.73 8.80 14.12
N GLU A 121 -13.86 8.39 14.69
CA GLU A 121 -14.00 7.04 15.25
C GLU A 121 -14.18 5.98 14.16
N GLU A 122 -14.91 6.31 13.10
CA GLU A 122 -15.24 5.43 11.98
C GLU A 122 -14.72 6.06 10.68
N PHE A 123 -13.42 5.90 10.42
CA PHE A 123 -12.76 6.56 9.28
C PHE A 123 -13.35 6.14 7.92
N GLU A 124 -13.72 4.87 7.77
CA GLU A 124 -14.31 4.37 6.53
C GLU A 124 -15.63 5.06 6.20
N GLU A 125 -16.52 5.19 7.19
CA GLU A 125 -17.79 5.89 7.03
C GLU A 125 -17.57 7.37 6.74
N TRP A 126 -16.73 8.03 7.54
CA TRP A 126 -16.39 9.45 7.34
C TRP A 126 -15.81 9.71 5.94
N TYR A 127 -14.92 8.83 5.47
CA TYR A 127 -14.29 8.95 4.17
C TYR A 127 -15.31 8.73 3.04
N GLN A 128 -16.18 7.72 3.17
CA GLN A 128 -17.22 7.45 2.18
C GLN A 128 -18.27 8.55 2.10
N GLU A 129 -18.63 9.19 3.22
CA GLU A 129 -19.53 10.35 3.25
C GLU A 129 -18.89 11.58 2.61
N SER A 130 -17.60 11.82 2.90
CA SER A 130 -16.86 12.98 2.42
C SER A 130 -16.44 12.86 0.94
N PHE A 131 -16.19 11.63 0.49
CA PHE A 131 -15.66 11.31 -0.84
C PHE A 131 -16.42 10.14 -1.45
N ALA A 132 -17.74 10.31 -1.65
CA ALA A 132 -18.65 9.26 -2.12
C ALA A 132 -18.26 8.58 -3.45
N GLU A 133 -17.42 9.22 -4.26
CA GLU A 133 -16.90 8.68 -5.53
C GLU A 133 -15.58 7.90 -5.37
N ASN A 134 -14.99 7.89 -4.18
CA ASN A 134 -13.75 7.19 -3.87
C ASN A 134 -14.02 5.93 -3.04
N GLU A 135 -13.11 4.96 -3.14
CA GLU A 135 -13.09 3.75 -2.30
C GLU A 135 -11.69 3.68 -1.65
N LEU A 136 -11.62 3.30 -0.36
CA LEU A 136 -10.35 3.19 0.37
C LEU A 136 -9.40 2.15 -0.25
N ASP A 137 -9.95 1.09 -0.83
CA ASP A 137 -9.20 0.04 -1.54
C ASP A 137 -8.41 0.52 -2.77
N ASP A 138 -8.78 1.68 -3.32
CA ASP A 138 -8.25 2.21 -4.58
C ASP A 138 -7.53 3.56 -4.38
N LEU A 139 -7.07 3.84 -3.14
CA LEU A 139 -6.27 5.03 -2.83
C LEU A 139 -5.00 5.08 -3.68
N LEU A 140 -4.70 6.29 -4.17
CA LEU A 140 -3.40 6.57 -4.78
C LEU A 140 -2.33 6.62 -3.68
N PRO A 141 -1.06 6.32 -4.02
CA PRO A 141 0.05 6.46 -3.08
C PRO A 141 0.02 7.85 -2.43
N PRO A 142 0.32 7.98 -1.12
CA PRO A 142 0.24 9.25 -0.43
C PRO A 142 1.10 10.32 -1.09
N ARG A 143 0.59 11.55 -1.11
CA ARG A 143 1.37 12.71 -1.53
C ARG A 143 2.31 13.13 -0.41
N LEU A 144 3.53 13.53 -0.75
CA LEU A 144 4.55 13.93 0.20
C LEU A 144 4.70 15.45 0.21
N VAL A 145 4.66 16.07 1.38
CA VAL A 145 4.82 17.52 1.51
C VAL A 145 5.80 17.82 2.65
N LEU A 146 6.96 18.37 2.29
CA LEU A 146 7.93 18.83 3.27
C LEU A 146 7.66 20.30 3.59
N VAL A 147 7.57 20.64 4.88
CA VAL A 147 7.27 21.98 5.35
C VAL A 147 8.34 22.45 6.32
N GLY A 148 8.91 23.64 6.10
CA GLY A 148 9.84 24.22 7.08
C GLY A 148 10.12 25.70 6.89
N LEU A 149 11.09 26.24 7.63
CA LEU A 149 11.49 27.66 7.55
C LEU A 149 12.61 27.93 6.52
N GLY A 150 12.83 26.95 5.65
CA GLY A 150 13.84 26.95 4.60
C GLY A 150 14.17 25.53 4.18
N VAL A 151 14.96 25.37 3.13
CA VAL A 151 15.42 24.05 2.65
C VAL A 151 16.90 24.09 2.30
N ASP A 152 17.65 23.05 2.66
CA ASP A 152 19.05 22.92 2.25
C ASP A 152 19.17 22.44 0.81
N GLU A 153 20.31 22.74 0.17
CA GLU A 153 20.46 22.42 -1.25
C GLU A 153 20.43 20.90 -1.53
N ARG A 154 20.73 20.04 -0.53
CA ARG A 154 20.70 18.59 -0.71
C ARG A 154 19.24 18.11 -0.68
N ALA A 155 18.46 18.54 0.30
CA ALA A 155 17.05 18.22 0.45
C ALA A 155 16.25 18.72 -0.76
N GLU A 156 16.50 19.96 -1.20
CA GLU A 156 15.83 20.53 -2.38
C GLU A 156 16.16 19.72 -3.65
N ARG A 157 17.45 19.40 -3.88
CA ARG A 157 17.85 18.56 -5.03
C ARG A 157 17.23 17.16 -4.98
N MET A 158 17.15 16.54 -3.81
CA MET A 158 16.52 15.22 -3.65
C MET A 158 15.03 15.28 -3.96
N ALA A 159 14.31 16.23 -3.34
CA ALA A 159 12.88 16.39 -3.58
C ALA A 159 12.58 16.71 -5.05
N ARG A 160 13.40 17.57 -5.69
CA ARG A 160 13.27 17.89 -7.12
C ARG A 160 13.50 16.66 -8.00
N PHE A 161 14.54 15.88 -7.74
CA PHE A 161 14.80 14.64 -8.48
C PHE A 161 13.64 13.62 -8.36
N LEU A 162 13.09 13.46 -7.16
CA LEU A 162 11.96 12.56 -6.92
C LEU A 162 10.69 13.07 -7.61
N SER A 163 10.43 14.37 -7.53
CA SER A 163 9.31 15.03 -8.23
C SER A 163 9.41 14.85 -9.74
N GLU A 164 10.56 15.13 -10.34
CA GLU A 164 10.82 14.90 -11.77
C GLU A 164 10.75 13.41 -12.14
N GLY A 165 11.07 12.52 -11.20
CA GLY A 165 10.91 11.07 -11.30
C GLY A 165 9.47 10.58 -11.18
N GLY A 166 8.49 11.47 -10.99
CA GLY A 166 7.05 11.14 -10.93
C GLY A 166 6.54 10.76 -9.53
N ILE A 167 7.34 10.93 -8.48
CA ILE A 167 6.87 10.85 -7.11
C ILE A 167 6.20 12.19 -6.76
N ASP A 168 4.98 12.16 -6.23
CA ASP A 168 4.24 13.38 -5.90
C ASP A 168 4.75 13.97 -4.57
N ILE A 169 5.88 14.67 -4.65
CA ILE A 169 6.54 15.35 -3.54
C ILE A 169 6.63 16.85 -3.81
N SER A 170 6.38 17.65 -2.78
CA SER A 170 6.54 19.11 -2.82
C SER A 170 7.28 19.62 -1.58
N VAL A 171 7.91 20.78 -1.73
CA VAL A 171 8.61 21.46 -0.63
C VAL A 171 8.02 22.85 -0.45
N LEU A 172 7.48 23.11 0.74
CA LEU A 172 6.90 24.37 1.15
C LEU A 172 7.77 25.02 2.22
N THR A 173 8.08 26.30 2.03
CA THR A 173 8.79 27.11 3.02
C THR A 173 7.92 28.25 3.51
N PHE A 174 8.03 28.56 4.81
CA PHE A 174 7.31 29.66 5.44
C PHE A 174 8.27 30.72 5.96
N TYR A 175 7.88 31.98 5.78
CA TYR A 175 8.63 33.15 6.23
C TYR A 175 7.70 34.08 7.02
N GLY A 176 8.14 34.48 8.21
CA GLY A 176 7.41 35.40 9.07
C GLY A 176 7.92 36.82 8.94
N PHE A 177 7.01 37.79 8.89
CA PHE A 177 7.33 39.22 8.84
C PHE A 177 6.50 39.99 9.88
N GLN A 178 7.15 40.88 10.63
CA GLN A 178 6.51 41.68 11.67
C GLN A 178 5.82 42.90 11.07
N HIS A 179 4.49 43.01 11.22
CA HIS A 179 3.71 44.15 10.75
C HIS A 179 2.89 44.79 11.88
N GLU A 180 2.37 46.00 11.66
CA GLU A 180 1.50 46.68 12.61
C GLU A 180 0.21 45.85 12.80
N GLY A 181 0.01 45.31 14.01
CA GLY A 181 -1.14 44.45 14.32
C GLY A 181 -0.87 42.94 14.32
N GLY A 182 0.33 42.46 14.00
CA GLY A 182 0.67 41.04 14.12
C GLY A 182 1.84 40.54 13.28
N THR A 183 1.84 39.23 12.99
CA THR A 183 2.83 38.57 12.15
C THR A 183 2.18 38.20 10.81
N LEU A 184 2.80 38.62 9.71
CA LEU A 184 2.47 38.16 8.35
C LEU A 184 3.24 36.87 8.08
N LEU A 185 2.55 35.86 7.54
CA LEU A 185 3.15 34.62 7.06
C LEU A 185 3.13 34.60 5.54
N ALA A 186 4.30 34.42 4.94
CA ALA A 186 4.44 34.15 3.52
C ALA A 186 4.78 32.68 3.32
N ARG A 187 4.15 32.08 2.31
CA ARG A 187 4.41 30.70 1.87
C ARG A 187 5.08 30.73 0.51
N GLN A 188 6.13 29.95 0.34
CA GLN A 188 6.83 29.75 -0.92
C GLN A 188 6.88 28.27 -1.25
N VAL A 189 6.78 27.94 -2.53
CA VAL A 189 6.95 26.57 -3.03
C VAL A 189 8.36 26.49 -3.61
N GLU A 190 9.25 25.74 -2.96
CA GLU A 190 10.65 25.59 -3.42
C GLU A 190 10.77 24.49 -4.49
N VAL A 191 9.97 23.42 -4.31
CA VAL A 191 9.84 22.32 -5.26
C VAL A 191 8.36 22.15 -5.54
N GLU A 192 7.97 22.51 -6.76
CA GLU A 192 6.65 22.19 -7.29
C GLU A 192 6.57 20.68 -7.58
N ARG A 193 5.36 20.13 -7.39
CA ARG A 193 5.06 18.79 -7.85
C ARG A 193 5.13 18.76 -9.38
N SER A 194 5.82 17.78 -9.94
CA SER A 194 5.85 17.57 -11.38
C SER A 194 4.51 17.00 -11.83
N ALA A 195 3.88 17.65 -12.80
CA ALA A 195 2.74 17.08 -13.51
C ALA A 195 3.17 15.98 -14.51
N ALA A 196 4.47 15.70 -14.65
CA ALA A 196 4.96 14.71 -15.58
C ALA A 196 4.69 13.30 -15.05
N PRO A 197 3.85 12.51 -15.73
CA PRO A 197 3.67 11.12 -15.36
C PRO A 197 4.99 10.38 -15.62
N LEU A 198 5.30 9.40 -14.76
CA LEU A 198 6.25 8.34 -15.07
C LEU A 198 6.03 7.89 -16.52
N ALA A 199 7.07 8.02 -17.36
CA ALA A 199 7.06 7.47 -18.70
C ALA A 199 6.78 5.96 -18.60
N GLY A 200 5.54 5.57 -18.85
CA GLY A 200 5.11 4.17 -18.81
C GLY A 200 3.88 3.83 -17.97
N GLN A 201 3.15 4.77 -17.34
CA GLN A 201 1.92 4.43 -16.61
C GLN A 201 0.64 5.14 -17.13
N ARG A 202 -0.22 4.29 -17.71
CA ARG A 202 -1.69 4.24 -17.62
C ARG A 202 -2.40 5.54 -17.22
N THR A 203 -3.21 6.06 -18.13
CA THR A 203 -4.20 7.11 -17.90
C THR A 203 -4.93 6.94 -16.55
N ASN A 204 -4.69 7.84 -15.61
CA ASN A 204 -5.45 7.96 -14.37
C ASN A 204 -6.88 8.40 -14.70
N GLN A 205 -7.73 7.43 -15.00
CA GLN A 205 -9.16 7.54 -14.71
C GLN A 205 -9.37 6.98 -13.30
N SER A 206 -10.07 7.71 -12.44
CA SER A 206 -10.47 7.22 -11.11
C SER A 206 -11.29 5.92 -11.25
N ALA A 207 -11.38 5.13 -10.18
CA ALA A 207 -12.20 3.91 -10.18
C ALA A 207 -13.65 4.21 -10.61
N ALA A 208 -14.22 5.31 -10.12
CA ALA A 208 -15.52 5.82 -10.51
C ALA A 208 -15.61 6.21 -11.99
N GLU A 209 -14.61 6.91 -12.54
CA GLU A 209 -14.58 7.26 -13.96
C GLU A 209 -14.49 6.01 -14.85
N ARG A 210 -13.71 5.01 -14.42
CA ARG A 210 -13.62 3.72 -15.10
C ARG A 210 -14.94 2.96 -15.03
N ARG A 211 -15.61 2.95 -13.89
CA ARG A 211 -16.93 2.32 -13.70
C ARG A 211 -17.99 2.99 -14.58
N LEU A 212 -18.09 4.32 -14.52
CA LEU A 212 -19.02 5.10 -15.33
C LEU A 212 -18.75 4.93 -16.83
N ALA A 213 -17.48 4.88 -17.25
CA ALA A 213 -17.11 4.63 -18.64
C ALA A 213 -17.53 3.24 -19.12
N LEU A 214 -17.42 2.22 -18.26
CA LEU A 214 -17.89 0.86 -18.54
C LEU A 214 -19.42 0.81 -18.63
N GLU A 215 -20.13 1.37 -17.64
CA GLU A 215 -21.59 1.43 -17.62
C GLU A 215 -22.16 2.13 -18.86
N LYS A 216 -21.59 3.29 -19.21
CA LYS A 216 -21.97 4.02 -20.41
C LYS A 216 -21.78 3.18 -21.67
N ARG A 217 -20.63 2.50 -21.81
CA ARG A 217 -20.33 1.64 -22.96
C ARG A 217 -21.29 0.44 -23.05
N LEU A 218 -21.63 -0.17 -21.92
CA LEU A 218 -22.59 -1.27 -21.83
C LEU A 218 -23.99 -0.82 -22.25
N ALA A 219 -24.42 0.34 -21.76
CA ALA A 219 -25.71 0.93 -22.10
C ALA A 219 -25.80 1.31 -23.59
N GLU A 220 -24.77 1.96 -24.14
CA GLU A 220 -24.68 2.31 -25.57
C GLU A 220 -24.76 1.09 -26.49
N ARG A 221 -24.28 -0.07 -26.03
CA ARG A 221 -24.27 -1.31 -26.80
C ARG A 221 -25.42 -2.26 -26.45
N GLY A 222 -26.27 -1.92 -25.47
CA GLY A 222 -27.40 -2.76 -25.07
C GLY A 222 -27.01 -4.09 -24.42
N HIS A 223 -25.87 -4.16 -23.74
CA HIS A 223 -25.35 -5.38 -23.13
C HIS A 223 -25.30 -5.37 -21.60
N THR A 224 -25.89 -4.38 -20.93
CA THR A 224 -25.81 -4.21 -19.47
C THR A 224 -26.22 -5.47 -18.70
N ASP A 225 -27.44 -5.97 -18.92
CA ASP A 225 -27.97 -7.12 -18.18
C ASP A 225 -27.19 -8.40 -18.48
N LEU A 226 -26.84 -8.61 -19.75
CA LEU A 226 -26.05 -9.74 -20.20
C LEU A 226 -24.65 -9.73 -19.56
N PHE A 227 -24.00 -8.57 -19.51
CA PHE A 227 -22.66 -8.43 -18.96
C PHE A 227 -22.64 -8.69 -17.45
N GLU A 228 -23.61 -8.16 -16.70
CA GLU A 228 -23.72 -8.41 -15.26
C GLU A 228 -24.07 -9.88 -14.95
N ASP A 229 -24.90 -10.53 -15.77
CA ASP A 229 -25.21 -11.96 -15.60
C ASP A 229 -23.98 -12.86 -15.84
N ILE A 230 -23.15 -12.54 -16.85
CA ILE A 230 -21.87 -13.22 -17.06
C ILE A 230 -20.90 -12.94 -15.90
N ALA A 231 -20.81 -11.69 -15.43
CA ALA A 231 -19.96 -11.31 -14.31
C ALA A 231 -20.31 -12.05 -13.02
N ASN A 232 -21.60 -12.14 -12.69
CA ASN A 232 -22.11 -12.87 -11.52
C ASN A 232 -21.85 -14.37 -11.64
N THR A 233 -22.00 -14.93 -12.84
CA THR A 233 -21.68 -16.33 -13.11
C THR A 233 -20.19 -16.60 -12.87
N LEU A 234 -19.31 -15.76 -13.40
CA LEU A 234 -17.86 -15.87 -13.17
C LEU A 234 -17.50 -15.72 -11.69
N HIS A 235 -18.09 -14.76 -10.98
CA HIS A 235 -17.87 -14.58 -9.55
C HIS A 235 -18.23 -15.82 -8.74
N THR A 236 -19.31 -16.50 -9.11
CA THR A 236 -19.79 -17.73 -8.44
C THR A 236 -18.91 -18.94 -8.75
N LEU A 237 -18.46 -19.08 -10.00
CA LEU A 237 -17.66 -20.23 -10.44
C LEU A 237 -16.21 -20.18 -9.96
N LEU A 238 -15.66 -18.98 -9.83
CA LEU A 238 -14.28 -18.75 -9.41
C LEU A 238 -14.14 -18.81 -7.88
N PRO A 239 -13.07 -19.42 -7.35
CA PRO A 239 -12.86 -19.55 -5.91
C PRO A 239 -12.33 -18.25 -5.30
N ASN A 240 -13.21 -17.51 -4.61
CA ASN A 240 -12.91 -16.25 -3.93
C ASN A 240 -12.13 -15.23 -4.81
N PRO A 241 -12.66 -14.84 -5.98
CA PRO A 241 -11.95 -13.97 -6.88
C PRO A 241 -11.95 -12.52 -6.37
N THR A 242 -10.77 -11.91 -6.31
CA THR A 242 -10.67 -10.44 -6.31
C THR A 242 -11.23 -9.89 -7.62
N GLN A 243 -11.99 -8.81 -7.55
CA GLN A 243 -12.57 -8.17 -8.73
C GLN A 243 -12.04 -6.74 -8.89
N LYS A 244 -11.58 -6.39 -10.10
CA LYS A 244 -11.21 -5.01 -10.43
C LYS A 244 -11.90 -4.55 -11.72
N ARG A 245 -12.84 -3.62 -11.58
CA ARG A 245 -13.54 -2.98 -12.71
C ARG A 245 -12.66 -1.90 -13.34
N GLY A 246 -12.57 -1.91 -14.66
CA GLY A 246 -11.90 -0.92 -15.49
C GLY A 246 -12.82 -0.40 -16.59
N SER A 247 -12.38 0.59 -17.37
CA SER A 247 -13.22 1.29 -18.36
C SER A 247 -13.77 0.43 -19.52
N TYR A 248 -13.33 -0.82 -19.59
CA TYR A 248 -13.68 -1.76 -20.65
C TYR A 248 -14.16 -3.11 -20.11
N GLY A 249 -14.03 -3.40 -18.81
CA GLY A 249 -14.30 -4.73 -18.29
C GLY A 249 -13.95 -4.96 -16.82
N ILE A 250 -14.09 -6.19 -16.37
CA ILE A 250 -13.81 -6.67 -15.01
C ILE A 250 -12.67 -7.69 -15.06
N ASN A 251 -11.62 -7.46 -14.27
CA ASN A 251 -10.56 -8.44 -14.05
C ASN A 251 -10.91 -9.27 -12.81
N PHE A 252 -10.91 -10.58 -12.95
CA PHE A 252 -11.06 -11.53 -11.86
C PHE A 252 -9.68 -12.14 -11.55
N GLY A 253 -9.13 -11.82 -10.37
CA GLY A 253 -7.87 -12.36 -9.87
C GLY A 253 -8.13 -13.44 -8.82
N LEU A 254 -7.55 -14.62 -8.99
CA LEU A 254 -7.58 -15.65 -7.96
C LEU A 254 -6.42 -15.45 -6.97
N PRO A 255 -6.57 -15.88 -5.70
CA PRO A 255 -5.47 -15.90 -4.76
C PRO A 255 -4.30 -16.73 -5.28
N SER A 256 -3.07 -16.20 -5.21
CA SER A 256 -1.85 -16.96 -5.50
C SER A 256 -0.72 -16.56 -4.55
N HIS A 257 0.11 -17.53 -4.13
CA HIS A 257 1.35 -17.23 -3.41
C HIS A 257 2.36 -16.60 -4.37
N GLY A 258 2.77 -15.35 -4.11
CA GLY A 258 3.69 -14.59 -4.96
C GLY A 258 3.09 -13.39 -5.73
N GLY A 259 1.96 -12.84 -5.27
CA GLY A 259 1.35 -11.62 -5.83
C GLY A 259 0.17 -11.88 -6.77
N ARG A 260 -0.60 -10.83 -7.10
CA ARG A 260 -1.80 -10.91 -7.94
C ARG A 260 -1.44 -11.21 -9.40
N ARG A 261 -1.90 -12.34 -9.95
CA ARG A 261 -1.92 -12.59 -11.41
C ARG A 261 -3.35 -12.64 -11.92
N ARG A 262 -3.56 -12.15 -13.15
CA ARG A 262 -4.87 -12.10 -13.80
C ARG A 262 -5.23 -13.50 -14.31
N PHE A 263 -6.36 -14.03 -13.89
CA PHE A 263 -6.83 -15.37 -14.27
C PHE A 263 -7.93 -15.32 -15.31
N CYS A 264 -8.92 -14.46 -15.08
CA CYS A 264 -10.05 -14.30 -15.99
C CYS A 264 -10.34 -12.80 -16.19
N HIS A 265 -10.68 -12.42 -17.42
CA HIS A 265 -11.05 -11.06 -17.76
C HIS A 265 -12.33 -11.08 -18.57
N LEU A 266 -13.34 -10.34 -18.10
CA LEU A 266 -14.58 -10.09 -18.82
C LEU A 266 -14.52 -8.67 -19.37
N TRP A 267 -14.62 -8.46 -20.69
CA TRP A 267 -14.65 -7.11 -21.25
C TRP A 267 -15.70 -6.97 -22.35
N VAL A 268 -15.98 -5.73 -22.73
CA VAL A 268 -16.98 -5.40 -23.76
C VAL A 268 -16.29 -5.22 -25.11
N GLY A 269 -16.36 -6.26 -25.95
CA GLY A 269 -15.90 -6.24 -27.34
C GLY A 269 -16.90 -5.55 -28.27
N GLU A 270 -16.50 -5.31 -29.53
CA GLU A 270 -17.37 -4.65 -30.53
C GLU A 270 -18.66 -5.42 -30.83
N ALA A 271 -18.61 -6.75 -30.81
CA ALA A 271 -19.74 -7.62 -31.12
C ALA A 271 -20.56 -8.04 -29.87
N GLY A 272 -20.03 -7.83 -28.66
CA GLY A 272 -20.64 -8.27 -27.42
C GLY A 272 -19.60 -8.51 -26.31
N PRO A 273 -20.03 -8.96 -25.12
CA PRO A 273 -19.13 -9.36 -24.04
C PRO A 273 -18.18 -10.49 -24.44
N GLN A 274 -16.95 -10.44 -23.92
CA GLN A 274 -15.90 -11.43 -24.18
C GLN A 274 -15.28 -11.86 -22.85
N VAL A 275 -15.11 -13.17 -22.65
CA VAL A 275 -14.46 -13.75 -21.48
C VAL A 275 -13.13 -14.33 -21.92
N ALA A 276 -12.00 -13.79 -21.46
CA ALA A 276 -10.69 -14.45 -21.61
C ALA A 276 -10.26 -15.15 -20.34
N TRP A 277 -9.60 -16.27 -20.58
CA TRP A 277 -8.79 -17.02 -19.66
C TRP A 277 -7.31 -16.85 -19.97
N TYR A 278 -6.49 -16.67 -18.94
CA TYR A 278 -5.03 -16.62 -19.06
C TYR A 278 -4.35 -17.62 -18.11
N PRO A 279 -3.38 -18.40 -18.59
CA PRO A 279 -2.55 -19.28 -17.76
C PRO A 279 -1.61 -18.45 -16.88
N THR A 280 -1.28 -18.96 -15.68
CA THR A 280 -0.32 -18.32 -14.75
C THR A 280 1.00 -19.08 -14.69
N THR A 281 2.06 -18.52 -14.08
CA THR A 281 3.40 -19.13 -14.12
C THR A 281 3.57 -20.40 -13.29
N ASN A 282 2.60 -20.74 -12.45
CA ASN A 282 2.67 -21.92 -11.57
C ASN A 282 1.64 -22.97 -12.00
N TRP A 283 1.38 -23.04 -13.31
CA TRP A 283 0.39 -23.90 -13.94
C TRP A 283 0.95 -25.31 -14.15
N ASP A 284 0.16 -26.34 -13.85
CA ASP A 284 0.50 -27.71 -14.23
C ASP A 284 0.31 -27.88 -15.74
N GLU A 285 1.39 -27.94 -16.52
CA GLU A 285 1.30 -28.07 -17.98
C GLU A 285 0.59 -29.37 -18.44
N SER A 286 0.46 -30.39 -17.58
CA SER A 286 -0.18 -31.66 -17.92
C SER A 286 -1.67 -31.55 -18.26
N VAL A 287 -2.33 -30.48 -17.84
CA VAL A 287 -3.75 -30.21 -18.09
C VAL A 287 -4.04 -29.41 -19.38
N LEU A 288 -3.00 -28.86 -20.02
CA LEU A 288 -3.15 -28.11 -21.28
C LEU A 288 -3.88 -28.89 -22.38
N PRO A 289 -3.65 -30.22 -22.56
CA PRO A 289 -4.41 -31.03 -23.52
C PRO A 289 -5.92 -31.06 -23.21
N THR A 290 -6.31 -31.09 -21.93
CA THR A 290 -7.70 -31.10 -21.49
C THR A 290 -8.37 -29.77 -21.80
N LEU A 291 -7.74 -28.65 -21.44
CA LEU A 291 -8.25 -27.32 -21.77
C LEU A 291 -8.36 -27.10 -23.28
N LYS A 292 -7.37 -27.55 -24.05
CA LYS A 292 -7.40 -27.48 -25.51
C LYS A 292 -8.56 -28.28 -26.09
N SER A 293 -8.87 -29.44 -25.52
CA SER A 293 -10.01 -30.27 -25.91
C SER A 293 -11.34 -29.58 -25.61
N GLU A 294 -11.52 -29.04 -24.40
CA GLU A 294 -12.74 -28.32 -24.02
C GLU A 294 -12.93 -27.02 -24.81
N ALA A 295 -11.86 -26.27 -25.05
CA ALA A 295 -11.88 -25.09 -25.89
C ALA A 295 -12.36 -25.39 -27.32
N ALA A 296 -11.78 -26.43 -27.94
CA ALA A 296 -12.11 -26.82 -29.32
C ALA A 296 -13.55 -27.34 -29.46
N LYS A 297 -14.07 -28.08 -28.47
CA LYS A 297 -15.45 -28.59 -28.49
C LYS A 297 -16.49 -27.49 -28.35
N ASN A 298 -16.16 -26.45 -27.59
CA ASN A 298 -17.15 -25.47 -27.17
C ASN A 298 -16.90 -24.05 -27.72
N GLY A 299 -16.18 -23.95 -28.85
CA GLY A 299 -16.08 -22.71 -29.63
C GLY A 299 -15.25 -21.60 -29.00
N TRP A 300 -14.31 -21.95 -28.11
CA TRP A 300 -13.33 -21.00 -27.59
C TRP A 300 -12.23 -20.74 -28.61
N THR A 301 -11.81 -19.50 -28.73
CA THR A 301 -10.71 -19.10 -29.60
C THR A 301 -9.42 -19.08 -28.79
N ALA A 302 -8.37 -19.78 -29.26
CA ALA A 302 -7.05 -19.71 -28.63
C ALA A 302 -6.46 -18.31 -28.85
N LEU A 303 -6.01 -17.67 -27.76
CA LEU A 303 -5.32 -16.38 -27.83
C LEU A 303 -3.86 -16.57 -28.26
N LYS A 304 -3.21 -17.61 -27.74
CA LYS A 304 -1.83 -18.04 -28.01
C LYS A 304 -1.69 -19.55 -27.76
N ASP A 305 -0.55 -20.13 -28.10
CA ASP A 305 -0.22 -21.54 -27.80
C ASP A 305 0.12 -21.81 -26.32
N ASP A 306 -0.02 -20.81 -25.44
CA ASP A 306 0.35 -20.88 -24.02
C ASP A 306 -0.78 -21.41 -23.10
N GLY A 307 -1.98 -21.64 -23.63
CA GLY A 307 -3.16 -22.04 -22.86
C GLY A 307 -4.13 -20.90 -22.54
N GLY A 308 -3.95 -19.73 -23.14
CA GLY A 308 -4.94 -18.64 -23.11
C GLY A 308 -6.07 -18.84 -24.11
N TYR A 309 -7.31 -18.62 -23.67
CA TYR A 309 -8.52 -18.80 -24.50
C TYR A 309 -9.49 -17.64 -24.31
N VAL A 310 -10.27 -17.31 -25.34
CA VAL A 310 -11.35 -16.33 -25.27
C VAL A 310 -12.65 -16.93 -25.77
N LEU A 311 -13.73 -16.64 -25.05
CA LEU A 311 -15.10 -16.95 -25.42
C LEU A 311 -15.83 -15.65 -25.77
N ASP A 312 -16.26 -15.54 -27.02
CA ASP A 312 -17.12 -14.45 -27.49
C ASP A 312 -18.58 -14.77 -27.18
N ILE A 313 -19.33 -13.77 -26.69
CA ILE A 313 -20.75 -13.87 -26.38
C ILE A 313 -21.45 -12.68 -27.05
N VAL A 314 -22.24 -12.93 -28.09
CA VAL A 314 -22.86 -11.88 -28.90
C VAL A 314 -24.17 -11.39 -28.30
N ASP A 315 -25.00 -12.31 -27.79
CA ASP A 315 -26.31 -11.98 -27.23
C ASP A 315 -26.76 -12.92 -26.09
N ALA A 316 -27.91 -12.61 -25.49
CA ALA A 316 -28.47 -13.37 -24.38
C ALA A 316 -28.90 -14.80 -24.78
N LYS A 317 -29.27 -15.03 -26.03
CA LYS A 317 -29.64 -16.36 -26.51
C LYS A 317 -28.41 -17.25 -26.61
N GLU A 318 -27.34 -16.72 -27.20
CA GLU A 318 -26.05 -17.40 -27.28
C GLU A 318 -25.46 -17.64 -25.88
N TRP A 319 -25.65 -16.70 -24.95
CA TRP A 319 -25.24 -16.90 -23.56
C TRP A 319 -25.94 -18.07 -22.88
N GLU A 320 -27.25 -18.23 -23.07
CA GLU A 320 -27.99 -19.40 -22.54
C GLU A 320 -27.41 -20.72 -23.06
N GLU A 321 -27.04 -20.77 -24.35
CA GLU A 321 -26.45 -21.94 -24.98
C GLU A 321 -24.99 -22.18 -24.55
N ARG A 322 -24.23 -21.11 -24.24
CA ARG A 322 -22.79 -21.16 -23.92
C ARG A 322 -22.47 -21.18 -22.43
N ARG A 323 -23.43 -20.88 -21.55
CA ARG A 323 -23.21 -20.85 -20.09
C ARG A 323 -22.65 -22.18 -19.57
N GLU A 324 -23.22 -23.31 -19.99
CA GLU A 324 -22.73 -24.64 -19.59
C GLU A 324 -21.31 -24.94 -20.12
N SER A 325 -20.95 -24.39 -21.28
CA SER A 325 -19.58 -24.46 -21.80
C SER A 325 -18.62 -23.68 -20.91
N LEU A 326 -18.99 -22.46 -20.51
CA LEU A 326 -18.19 -21.66 -19.60
C LEU A 326 -17.97 -22.37 -18.27
N VAL A 327 -19.03 -22.92 -17.67
CA VAL A 327 -18.96 -23.68 -16.42
C VAL A 327 -17.94 -24.82 -16.55
N ARG A 328 -18.10 -25.68 -17.56
CA ARG A 328 -17.20 -26.83 -17.78
C ARG A 328 -15.76 -26.41 -18.03
N PHE A 329 -15.55 -25.35 -18.80
CA PHE A 329 -14.20 -24.83 -19.06
C PHE A 329 -13.56 -24.30 -17.77
N ILE A 330 -14.27 -23.52 -16.97
CA ILE A 330 -13.77 -22.98 -15.70
C ILE A 330 -13.53 -24.10 -14.69
N GLU A 331 -14.38 -25.12 -14.62
CA GLU A 331 -14.17 -26.30 -13.76
C GLU A 331 -12.91 -27.09 -14.17
N ALA A 332 -12.74 -27.38 -15.46
CA ALA A 332 -11.52 -28.02 -15.97
C ALA A 332 -10.26 -27.15 -15.71
N ALA A 333 -10.40 -25.84 -15.83
CA ALA A 333 -9.34 -24.89 -15.54
C ALA A 333 -9.04 -24.76 -14.02
N ARG A 334 -10.02 -25.04 -13.15
CA ARG A 334 -9.83 -25.14 -11.70
C ARG A 334 -9.11 -26.40 -11.30
N GLU A 335 -9.38 -27.55 -11.93
CA GLU A 335 -8.62 -28.79 -11.70
C GLU A 335 -7.16 -28.62 -12.12
N ALA A 336 -6.91 -27.83 -13.16
CA ALA A 336 -5.58 -27.42 -13.60
C ALA A 336 -4.88 -26.41 -12.68
N TRP A 337 -5.66 -25.47 -12.13
CA TRP A 337 -5.27 -24.61 -11.03
C TRP A 337 -5.46 -25.34 -9.69
N ASN A 338 -5.14 -26.63 -9.61
CA ASN A 338 -5.02 -27.29 -8.31
C ASN A 338 -3.55 -27.14 -7.87
N PRO A 339 -3.19 -26.09 -7.09
CA PRO A 339 -1.86 -26.04 -6.50
C PRO A 339 -1.74 -27.29 -5.64
N THR A 340 -0.98 -28.28 -6.11
CA THR A 340 -0.71 -29.46 -5.31
C THR A 340 -0.12 -28.94 -3.99
N PRO A 341 -0.67 -29.33 -2.83
CA PRO A 341 -0.33 -28.73 -1.56
C PRO A 341 1.11 -29.09 -1.21
N GLN A 342 2.02 -28.11 -1.25
CA GLN A 342 3.22 -28.18 -0.41
C GLN A 342 2.80 -27.72 1.00
N SER A 343 2.22 -28.68 1.73
CA SER A 343 2.07 -28.77 3.19
C SER A 343 2.11 -27.45 3.99
N GLY A 344 0.92 -27.01 4.41
CA GLY A 344 0.71 -26.01 5.46
C GLY A 344 -0.35 -24.97 5.07
N SER A 345 -1.62 -25.23 5.40
CA SER A 345 -2.76 -24.35 5.15
C SER A 345 -2.71 -23.10 6.04
N GLY A 346 -2.05 -22.05 5.55
CA GLY A 346 -2.09 -20.74 6.18
C GLY A 346 -1.37 -19.64 5.39
N ASN A 347 -1.64 -18.38 5.74
CA ASN A 347 -0.86 -17.23 5.26
C ASN A 347 0.64 -17.39 5.64
N PHE A 348 1.53 -16.55 5.09
CA PHE A 348 2.98 -16.72 5.33
C PHE A 348 3.33 -16.71 6.83
N HIS A 349 2.63 -15.92 7.65
CA HIS A 349 2.83 -15.91 9.11
C HIS A 349 2.41 -17.24 9.73
N GLU A 350 1.24 -17.77 9.38
CA GLU A 350 0.76 -19.07 9.87
C GLU A 350 1.69 -20.23 9.49
N ARG A 351 2.31 -20.18 8.30
CA ARG A 351 3.33 -21.15 7.88
C ARG A 351 4.62 -21.02 8.68
N VAL A 352 5.07 -19.80 8.94
CA VAL A 352 6.21 -19.53 9.85
C VAL A 352 5.90 -20.06 11.25
N TRP A 353 4.74 -19.73 11.81
CA TRP A 353 4.34 -20.19 13.14
C TRP A 353 4.24 -21.71 13.21
N SER A 354 3.66 -22.35 12.20
CA SER A 354 3.58 -23.81 12.11
C SER A 354 4.98 -24.44 12.08
N TYR A 355 5.88 -23.94 11.24
CA TYR A 355 7.25 -24.44 11.18
C TYR A 355 7.97 -24.27 12.52
N VAL A 356 7.81 -23.11 13.18
CA VAL A 356 8.46 -22.84 14.47
C VAL A 356 7.89 -23.74 15.57
N ARG A 357 6.60 -24.11 15.56
CA ARG A 357 6.03 -25.11 16.48
C ARG A 357 6.71 -26.47 16.37
N ASP A 358 7.16 -26.83 15.17
CA ASP A 358 7.81 -28.12 14.90
C ASP A 358 9.30 -28.14 15.27
N VAL A 359 9.92 -26.99 15.57
CA VAL A 359 11.31 -26.91 16.02
C VAL A 359 11.43 -27.62 17.37
N PRO A 360 12.27 -28.66 17.54
CA PRO A 360 12.36 -29.41 18.80
C PRO A 360 12.84 -28.58 20.00
N SER A 361 12.45 -28.99 21.21
CA SER A 361 13.02 -28.44 22.45
C SER A 361 14.52 -28.67 22.52
N GLY A 362 15.26 -27.66 22.95
CA GLY A 362 16.72 -27.75 23.10
C GLY A 362 17.50 -27.49 21.80
N THR A 363 16.83 -27.13 20.71
CA THR A 363 17.46 -26.69 19.46
C THR A 363 16.98 -25.30 19.06
N VAL A 364 17.75 -24.66 18.17
CA VAL A 364 17.42 -23.33 17.61
C VAL A 364 17.45 -23.35 16.09
N VAL A 365 16.72 -22.43 15.47
CA VAL A 365 16.76 -22.18 14.02
C VAL A 365 17.01 -20.70 13.76
N THR A 366 17.63 -20.39 12.62
CA THR A 366 17.83 -18.99 12.21
C THR A 366 16.65 -18.49 11.38
N TYR A 367 16.39 -17.18 11.39
CA TYR A 367 15.38 -16.56 10.51
C TYR A 367 15.57 -16.95 9.04
N GLY A 368 16.82 -17.01 8.57
CA GLY A 368 17.15 -17.44 7.20
C GLY A 368 16.85 -18.92 6.94
N GLN A 369 17.04 -19.81 7.91
CA GLN A 369 16.67 -21.22 7.77
C GLN A 369 15.16 -21.39 7.64
N VAL A 370 14.38 -20.73 8.50
CA VAL A 370 12.92 -20.75 8.40
C VAL A 370 12.46 -20.27 7.02
N ALA A 371 13.04 -19.17 6.53
CA ALA A 371 12.73 -18.61 5.21
C ALA A 371 13.07 -19.59 4.07
N LYS A 372 14.24 -20.24 4.15
CA LYS A 372 14.70 -21.27 3.20
C LYS A 372 13.76 -22.47 3.18
N GLU A 373 13.39 -23.03 4.34
CA GLU A 373 12.50 -24.18 4.45
C GLU A 373 11.09 -23.90 3.93
N LEU A 374 10.64 -22.64 4.05
CA LEU A 374 9.36 -22.21 3.51
C LEU A 374 9.39 -21.87 2.00
N GLY A 375 10.52 -22.10 1.33
CA GLY A 375 10.69 -21.89 -0.11
C GLY A 375 10.92 -20.43 -0.50
N SER A 376 11.33 -19.57 0.45
CA SER A 376 11.60 -18.15 0.23
C SER A 376 12.93 -17.75 0.89
N PRO A 377 14.10 -18.18 0.36
CA PRO A 377 15.39 -18.02 1.03
C PRO A 377 15.80 -16.58 1.37
N GLU A 378 15.29 -15.60 0.64
CA GLU A 378 15.57 -14.17 0.85
C GLU A 378 14.61 -13.51 1.86
N ALA A 379 13.63 -14.25 2.39
CA ALA A 379 12.55 -13.71 3.22
C ALA A 379 12.83 -13.75 4.74
N ALA A 380 14.10 -13.75 5.17
CA ALA A 380 14.45 -13.76 6.59
C ALA A 380 13.80 -12.61 7.38
N GLN A 381 13.70 -11.42 6.77
CA GLN A 381 13.05 -10.27 7.38
C GLN A 381 11.53 -10.47 7.53
N ALA A 382 10.88 -11.10 6.55
CA ALA A 382 9.46 -11.44 6.62
C ALA A 382 9.18 -12.48 7.73
N VAL A 383 10.10 -13.43 7.97
CA VAL A 383 10.02 -14.34 9.12
C VAL A 383 10.09 -13.55 10.42
N GLY A 384 10.99 -12.56 10.52
CA GLY A 384 11.06 -11.65 11.66
C GLY A 384 9.74 -10.94 11.93
N ASN A 385 9.09 -10.43 10.89
CA ASN A 385 7.78 -9.78 10.99
C ASN A 385 6.68 -10.76 11.45
N ALA A 386 6.67 -11.98 10.91
CA ALA A 386 5.76 -13.03 11.35
C ALA A 386 5.92 -13.35 12.85
N MET A 387 7.16 -13.41 13.36
CA MET A 387 7.41 -13.67 14.78
C MET A 387 6.95 -12.52 15.68
N ARG A 388 7.04 -11.26 15.22
CA ARG A 388 6.51 -10.10 15.98
C ARG A 388 4.98 -10.06 16.04
N ALA A 389 4.31 -10.62 15.03
CA ALA A 389 2.85 -10.67 14.96
C ALA A 389 2.21 -11.78 15.83
N LEU A 390 2.99 -12.47 16.66
CA LEU A 390 2.45 -13.50 17.56
C LEU A 390 1.57 -12.88 18.66
N PRO A 391 0.38 -13.44 18.94
CA PRO A 391 -0.43 -13.01 20.08
C PRO A 391 0.31 -13.20 21.41
N ASN A 392 0.01 -12.36 22.41
CA ASN A 392 0.63 -12.42 23.75
C ASN A 392 0.49 -13.81 24.41
N GLU A 393 -0.59 -14.54 24.13
CA GLU A 393 -0.84 -15.91 24.61
C GLU A 393 -0.59 -16.94 23.51
N THR A 394 0.65 -17.00 23.00
CA THR A 394 1.03 -17.95 21.94
C THR A 394 1.60 -19.27 22.47
N ASP A 395 1.29 -20.37 21.77
CA ASP A 395 1.90 -21.68 21.95
C ASP A 395 3.16 -21.88 21.09
N VAL A 396 3.48 -20.91 20.22
CA VAL A 396 4.62 -20.97 19.31
C VAL A 396 5.91 -20.77 20.11
N PRO A 397 6.91 -21.68 20.02
CA PRO A 397 8.16 -21.60 20.77
C PRO A 397 9.13 -20.59 20.13
N TRP A 398 8.70 -19.33 20.10
CA TRP A 398 9.38 -18.24 19.41
C TRP A 398 10.81 -18.01 19.88
N HIS A 399 11.10 -18.34 21.14
CA HIS A 399 12.42 -18.19 21.74
C HIS A 399 13.49 -19.05 21.06
N ARG A 400 13.10 -20.07 20.28
CA ARG A 400 14.01 -20.94 19.49
C ARG A 400 14.48 -20.32 18.17
N VAL A 401 13.98 -19.14 17.78
CA VAL A 401 14.39 -18.45 16.55
C VAL A 401 15.44 -17.37 16.86
N VAL A 402 16.59 -17.43 16.19
CA VAL A 402 17.77 -16.56 16.44
C VAL A 402 18.30 -15.94 15.14
N THR A 403 19.21 -14.95 15.24
CA THR A 403 19.87 -14.36 14.07
C THR A 403 20.81 -15.35 13.38
N ALA A 404 21.31 -14.99 12.20
CA ALA A 404 22.28 -15.80 11.45
C ALA A 404 23.59 -16.02 12.23
N GLU A 405 23.94 -15.12 13.13
CA GLU A 405 25.10 -15.19 14.03
C GLU A 405 24.78 -15.84 15.37
N GLY A 406 23.52 -16.24 15.59
CA GLY A 406 23.05 -16.89 16.82
C GLY A 406 22.66 -15.91 17.94
N HIS A 407 22.56 -14.62 17.66
CA HIS A 407 22.08 -13.66 18.66
C HIS A 407 20.57 -13.84 18.92
N LEU A 408 20.16 -13.56 20.14
CA LEU A 408 18.74 -13.51 20.50
C LEU A 408 18.01 -12.44 19.67
N GLY A 409 16.81 -12.77 19.20
CA GLY A 409 16.08 -12.01 18.17
C GLY A 409 14.99 -11.08 18.70
N ALA A 410 14.71 -11.09 20.00
CA ALA A 410 13.64 -10.31 20.62
C ALA A 410 14.18 -9.26 21.62
N PRO A 411 14.60 -8.06 21.17
CA PRO A 411 15.19 -7.02 22.03
C PRO A 411 14.35 -6.65 23.26
N GLU A 412 13.02 -6.60 23.10
CA GLU A 412 12.07 -6.24 24.17
C GLU A 412 11.79 -7.39 25.14
N SER A 413 12.17 -8.62 24.77
CA SER A 413 11.93 -9.85 25.54
C SER A 413 13.21 -10.68 25.71
N LEU A 414 14.39 -10.05 25.68
CA LEU A 414 15.69 -10.73 25.72
C LEU A 414 15.83 -11.62 26.94
N ASP A 415 15.44 -11.11 28.11
CA ASP A 415 15.52 -11.86 29.36
C ASP A 415 14.62 -13.10 29.33
N GLU A 416 13.39 -12.96 28.83
CA GLU A 416 12.45 -14.08 28.70
C GLU A 416 12.94 -15.11 27.67
N GLN A 417 13.44 -14.65 26.53
CA GLN A 417 14.02 -15.53 25.51
C GLN A 417 15.18 -16.34 26.09
N ARG A 418 16.07 -15.68 26.85
CA ARG A 418 17.21 -16.29 27.51
C ARG A 418 16.78 -17.33 28.54
N GLU A 419 15.81 -17.01 29.38
CA GLU A 419 15.30 -17.93 30.41
C GLU A 419 14.63 -19.16 29.81
N ARG A 420 13.79 -19.00 28.78
CA ARG A 420 13.14 -20.11 28.08
C ARG A 420 14.16 -21.04 27.41
N LEU A 421 15.15 -20.48 26.70
CA LEU A 421 16.23 -21.26 26.09
C LEU A 421 17.06 -22.03 27.12
N LYS A 422 17.44 -21.38 28.23
CA LYS A 422 18.14 -22.05 29.34
C LYS A 422 17.30 -23.15 29.98
N GLY A 423 15.98 -22.93 30.11
CA GLY A 423 15.03 -23.93 30.59
C GLY A 423 14.96 -25.18 29.71
N GLU A 424 15.29 -25.05 28.43
CA GLU A 424 15.39 -26.16 27.47
C GLU A 424 16.80 -26.77 27.36
N GLY A 425 17.75 -26.31 28.17
CA GLY A 425 19.13 -26.78 28.15
C GLY A 425 20.01 -26.15 27.05
N VAL A 426 19.53 -25.07 26.42
CA VAL A 426 20.34 -24.28 25.47
C VAL A 426 21.17 -23.27 26.25
N ASN A 427 22.50 -23.37 26.15
CA ASN A 427 23.40 -22.40 26.77
C ASN A 427 23.40 -21.09 25.95
N VAL A 428 23.04 -20.00 26.62
CA VAL A 428 23.15 -18.63 26.12
C VAL A 428 24.31 -17.95 26.84
N THR A 429 25.24 -17.38 26.08
CA THR A 429 26.42 -16.65 26.57
C THR A 429 26.03 -15.27 27.15
N ASP A 430 26.98 -14.61 27.82
CA ASP A 430 26.76 -13.30 28.44
C ASP A 430 26.51 -12.17 27.42
N ASP A 431 26.83 -12.38 26.14
CA ASP A 431 26.55 -11.48 25.01
C ASP A 431 25.27 -11.83 24.24
N ASP A 432 24.34 -12.53 24.88
CA ASP A 432 23.03 -12.91 24.31
C ASP A 432 23.13 -13.68 23.00
N ARG A 433 24.01 -14.69 23.01
CA ARG A 433 24.27 -15.52 21.84
C ARG A 433 24.17 -17.01 22.15
N VAL A 434 23.64 -17.75 21.19
CA VAL A 434 23.62 -19.21 21.17
C VAL A 434 24.69 -19.71 20.22
N GLU A 435 25.44 -20.74 20.66
CA GLU A 435 26.43 -21.38 19.79
C GLU A 435 25.74 -22.27 18.74
N LEU A 436 25.50 -21.72 17.54
CA LEU A 436 24.80 -22.40 16.46
C LEU A 436 25.42 -23.76 16.11
N ALA A 437 26.75 -23.91 16.17
CA ALA A 437 27.43 -25.17 15.88
C ALA A 437 26.94 -26.34 16.75
N THR A 438 26.47 -26.04 17.97
CA THR A 438 26.04 -26.98 18.99
C THR A 438 24.52 -27.18 18.99
N TYR A 439 23.75 -26.10 18.85
CA TYR A 439 22.29 -26.12 19.09
C TYR A 439 21.44 -25.91 17.83
N GLN A 440 22.02 -25.54 16.69
CA GLN A 440 21.25 -25.30 15.47
C GLN A 440 20.64 -26.60 14.96
N SER A 441 19.33 -26.59 14.73
CA SER A 441 18.63 -27.70 14.09
C SER A 441 19.20 -27.89 12.69
N ARG A 442 19.65 -29.11 12.40
CA ARG A 442 20.11 -29.53 11.07
C ARG A 442 18.97 -30.30 10.40
N GLU A 443 18.85 -30.13 9.08
CA GLU A 443 17.91 -30.87 8.21
C GLU A 443 17.92 -32.39 8.49
#